data_AF-A0A2H0KS11-F1
#
_entry.id   AF-A0A2H0KS11-F1
#
_cell.length_a   1.000
_cell.length_b   1.000
_cell.length_c   1.000
_cell.angle_alpha   90.00
_cell.angle_beta   90.00
_cell.angle_gamma   90.00
#
_symmetry.space_group_name_H-M   'P 1'
#
loop_
_entity.id
_entity.type
_entity.pdbx_description
1 polymer ?
#
loop_
_entity_poly.entity_id
_entity_poly.type
_entity_poly.pdbx_seq_one_letter_code
_entity_poly.pdbx_strand_id
1 'polypeptide(L)'
;MKLNKLALAYAAAIFDGGLVFLAMIYFLLSGKASVAMARVAAIHFAPYSFLGAILMLIEHVIAGFILGWVFAWLYNKFVKE
;
A
#
# COMPACT_ATOMS: atom_id res chain seq x y z
N MET A 1 3.23 -16.41 -20.33
CA MET A 1 4.39 -15.52 -20.29
C MET A 1 4.70 -15.25 -18.83
N LYS A 2 5.96 -15.36 -18.40
CA LYS A 2 6.34 -15.11 -16.99
C LYS A 2 6.37 -13.62 -16.68
N LEU A 3 5.91 -13.24 -15.49
CA LEU A 3 6.01 -11.88 -14.97
C LEU A 3 7.42 -11.59 -14.48
N ASN A 4 7.90 -10.37 -14.70
CA ASN A 4 9.10 -9.89 -14.02
C ASN A 4 8.75 -9.54 -12.56
N LYS A 5 9.29 -10.31 -11.62
CA LYS A 5 8.96 -10.19 -10.19
C LYS A 5 9.33 -8.83 -9.61
N LEU A 6 10.49 -8.29 -9.99
CA LEU A 6 10.95 -6.99 -9.49
C LEU A 6 10.10 -5.86 -10.06
N ALA A 7 9.79 -5.91 -11.36
CA ALA A 7 8.91 -4.90 -11.98
C ALA A 7 7.53 -4.86 -11.29
N LEU A 8 6.93 -6.03 -11.01
CA LEU A 8 5.64 -6.06 -10.32
C LEU A 8 5.75 -5.60 -8.87
N ALA A 9 6.82 -5.96 -8.16
CA ALA A 9 7.07 -5.51 -6.80
C ALA A 9 7.17 -3.98 -6.73
N TYR A 10 7.97 -3.35 -7.61
CA TYR A 10 8.09 -1.89 -7.66
C TYR A 10 6.77 -1.21 -8.06
N ALA A 11 6.06 -1.75 -9.05
CA ALA A 11 4.76 -1.21 -9.45
C ALA A 11 3.77 -1.24 -8.29
N ALA A 12 3.62 -2.39 -7.62
CA ALA A 12 2.73 -2.54 -6.48
C ALA A 12 3.12 -1.63 -5.30
N ALA A 13 4.41 -1.49 -5.00
CA ALA A 13 4.91 -0.59 -3.98
C ALA A 13 4.53 0.88 -4.24
N ILE A 14 4.73 1.35 -5.47
CA ILE A 14 4.41 2.73 -5.86
C ILE A 14 2.90 2.99 -5.81
N PHE A 15 2.10 2.07 -6.36
CA PHE A 15 0.65 2.24 -6.39
C PHE A 15 0.03 2.15 -5.00
N ASP A 16 0.41 1.17 -4.18
CA ASP A 16 -0.14 0.99 -2.83
C ASP A 16 0.27 2.16 -1.92
N GLY A 17 1.57 2.43 -1.81
CA GLY A 17 2.08 3.53 -1.00
C GLY A 17 1.54 4.90 -1.44
N GLY A 18 1.57 5.17 -2.74
CA GLY A 18 1.07 6.42 -3.31
C GLY A 18 -0.43 6.61 -3.08
N LEU A 19 -1.23 5.57 -3.28
CA LEU A 19 -2.68 5.61 -3.06
C LEU A 19 -3.01 5.91 -1.59
N VAL A 20 -2.37 5.20 -0.65
CA VAL A 20 -2.62 5.36 0.78
C VAL A 20 -2.17 6.74 1.27
N PHE A 21 -1.00 7.21 0.84
CA PHE A 21 -0.54 8.55 1.18
C PHE A 21 -1.52 9.61 0.70
N LEU A 22 -1.92 9.57 -0.57
CA LEU A 22 -2.87 10.53 -1.13
C LEU A 22 -4.24 10.47 -0.44
N ALA A 23 -4.72 9.26 -0.12
CA ALA A 23 -5.97 9.08 0.61
C ALA A 23 -5.89 9.71 2.01
N MET A 24 -4.81 9.49 2.75
CA MET A 24 -4.62 10.09 4.07
C MET A 24 -4.55 11.61 4.02
N ILE A 25 -3.79 12.17 3.07
CA ILE A 25 -3.73 13.62 2.86
C ILE A 25 -5.12 14.18 2.56
N TYR A 26 -5.89 13.52 1.70
CA TYR A 26 -7.27 13.93 1.41
C TYR A 26 -8.16 13.92 2.67
N PHE A 27 -8.10 12.87 3.49
CA PHE A 27 -8.89 12.78 4.72
C PHE A 27 -8.49 13.83 5.77
N LEU A 28 -7.19 14.16 5.86
CA LEU A 28 -6.69 15.23 6.71
C LEU A 28 -7.22 16.59 6.25
N LEU A 29 -7.09 16.91 4.96
CA LEU A 29 -7.52 18.20 4.39
C LEU A 29 -9.04 18.39 4.40
N SER A 30 -9.80 17.30 4.33
CA SER A 30 -11.27 17.34 4.37
C SER A 30 -11.87 17.33 5.78
N GLY A 31 -11.04 17.27 6.84
CA GLY A 31 -11.52 17.17 8.22
C GLY A 31 -12.23 15.85 8.54
N LYS A 32 -12.09 14.83 7.68
CA LYS A 32 -12.77 13.52 7.79
C LYS A 32 -11.88 12.42 8.37
N ALA A 33 -10.76 12.80 9.00
CA ALA A 33 -9.81 11.87 9.60
C ALA A 33 -10.47 10.90 10.60
N SER A 34 -11.43 11.36 11.40
CA SER A 34 -12.17 10.53 12.36
C SER A 34 -12.99 9.41 11.69
N VAL A 35 -13.56 9.66 10.52
CA VAL A 35 -14.33 8.68 9.73
C VAL A 35 -13.40 7.60 9.17
N ALA A 36 -12.23 8.00 8.69
CA ALA A 36 -11.21 7.07 8.22
C ALA A 36 -10.68 6.23 9.38
N MET A 37 -10.38 6.83 10.54
CA MET A 37 -9.99 6.09 11.74
C MET A 37 -11.06 5.08 12.18
N ALA A 38 -12.34 5.44 12.19
CA ALA A 38 -13.40 4.51 12.57
C ALA A 38 -13.49 3.26 11.67
N ARG A 39 -13.03 3.35 10.42
CA ARG A 39 -13.07 2.24 9.45
C ARG A 39 -11.75 1.47 9.37
N VAL A 40 -10.63 2.13 9.68
CA VAL A 40 -9.28 1.63 9.38
C VAL A 40 -8.45 1.41 10.65
N ALA A 41 -8.89 1.87 11.82
CA ALA A 41 -8.17 1.68 13.09
C ALA A 41 -7.95 0.22 13.49
N ALA A 42 -8.76 -0.72 12.96
CA ALA A 42 -8.58 -2.15 13.23
C ALA A 42 -7.38 -2.77 12.51
N ILE A 43 -6.86 -2.11 11.47
CA ILE A 43 -5.85 -2.67 10.57
C ILE A 43 -4.54 -1.90 10.59
N HIS A 44 -4.48 -0.68 11.15
CA HIS A 44 -3.30 0.20 11.05
C HIS A 44 -2.95 0.85 12.40
N PHE A 45 -1.66 0.96 12.71
CA PHE A 45 -1.12 1.51 13.97
C PHE A 45 -0.46 2.89 13.79
N ALA A 46 -1.02 3.76 12.94
CA ALA A 46 -0.52 5.11 12.73
C ALA A 46 -1.56 6.19 13.10
N PRO A 47 -1.17 7.28 13.78
CA PRO A 47 -2.06 8.40 14.03
C PRO A 47 -2.42 9.09 12.71
N TYR A 48 -3.66 9.57 12.56
CA TYR A 48 -4.04 10.40 11.41
C TYR A 48 -3.48 11.83 11.57
N SER A 49 -2.23 11.99 11.14
CA SER A 49 -1.48 13.24 11.08
C SER A 49 -0.59 13.25 9.84
N PHE A 50 0.04 14.38 9.51
CA PHE A 50 0.99 14.42 8.39
C PHE A 50 2.16 13.44 8.58
N LEU A 51 2.72 13.36 9.80
CA LEU A 51 3.76 12.40 10.12
C LEU A 51 3.25 10.95 10.03
N GLY A 52 2.03 10.70 10.49
CA GLY A 52 1.40 9.39 10.32
C GLY A 52 1.17 9.01 8.86
N ALA A 53 0.84 9.97 7.99
CA ALA A 53 0.74 9.73 6.54
C ALA A 53 2.08 9.29 5.94
N ILE A 54 3.20 9.88 6.39
CA ILE A 54 4.55 9.45 5.97
C ILE A 54 4.86 8.04 6.48
N LEU A 55 4.53 7.73 7.73
CA LEU A 55 4.73 6.37 8.28
C LEU A 55 3.92 5.33 7.48
N MET A 56 2.65 5.64 7.19
CA MET A 56 1.76 4.80 6.39
C MET A 56 2.25 4.64 4.95
N LEU A 57 2.80 5.69 4.34
CA LEU A 57 3.45 5.61 3.04
C LEU A 57 4.59 4.58 3.06
N ILE A 58 5.47 4.64 4.05
CA ILE A 58 6.60 3.70 4.18
C ILE A 58 6.09 2.27 4.37
N GLU A 59 5.13 2.09 5.28
CA GLU A 59 4.52 0.78 5.56
C GLU A 59 3.92 0.16 4.29
N HIS A 60 3.12 0.92 3.54
CA HIS A 60 2.47 0.45 2.33
C HIS A 60 3.41 0.32 1.13
N VAL A 61 4.47 1.11 1.03
CA VAL A 61 5.53 0.87 0.03
C VAL A 61 6.17 -0.50 0.27
N ILE A 62 6.50 -0.83 1.52
CA ILE A 62 7.11 -2.12 1.88
C ILE A 62 6.11 -3.26 1.67
N ALA A 63 4.87 -3.11 2.16
CA ALA A 63 3.83 -4.12 2.01
C ALA A 63 3.49 -4.37 0.53
N GLY A 64 3.27 -3.30 -0.24
CA GLY A 64 3.04 -3.37 -1.68
C GLY A 64 4.19 -4.04 -2.43
N PHE A 65 5.44 -3.75 -2.07
CA PHE A 65 6.60 -4.42 -2.65
C PHE A 65 6.57 -5.94 -2.41
N ILE A 66 6.41 -6.34 -1.14
CA ILE A 66 6.39 -7.76 -0.75
C ILE A 66 5.23 -8.47 -1.43
N LEU A 67 4.02 -7.91 -1.40
CA LEU A 67 2.83 -8.49 -2.00
C LEU A 67 2.95 -8.60 -3.52
N GLY A 68 3.45 -7.56 -4.20
CA GLY A 68 3.70 -7.59 -5.64
C GLY A 68 4.73 -8.65 -6.02
N TRP A 69 5.81 -8.78 -5.24
CA TRP A 69 6.82 -9.82 -5.46
C TRP A 69 6.24 -11.23 -5.27
N VAL A 70 5.52 -11.45 -4.16
CA VAL A 70 4.89 -12.74 -3.82
C VAL A 70 3.86 -13.12 -4.87
N PHE A 71 3.04 -12.17 -5.32
CA PHE A 71 2.07 -12.40 -6.39
C PHE A 71 2.76 -12.83 -7.68
N ALA A 72 3.79 -12.10 -8.14
CA ALA A 72 4.52 -12.49 -9.35
C ALA A 72 5.20 -13.85 -9.20
N TRP A 73 5.71 -14.17 -8.01
CA TRP A 73 6.29 -15.48 -7.72
C TRP A 73 5.24 -16.60 -7.81
N LEU A 74 4.07 -16.43 -7.17
CA LEU A 74 2.97 -17.39 -7.22
C LEU A 74 2.46 -17.56 -8.66
N TYR A 75 2.20 -16.47 -9.36
CA TYR A 75 1.77 -16.51 -10.77
C TYR A 75 2.76 -17.31 -11.62
N ASN A 76 4.05 -17.01 -11.53
CA ASN A 76 5.10 -17.70 -12.29
C ASN A 76 5.26 -19.18 -11.90
N LYS A 77 4.84 -19.57 -10.70
CA LYS A 77 4.87 -20.96 -10.23
C LYS A 77 3.73 -21.79 -10.83
N PHE A 78 2.58 -21.17 -11.08
CA PHE A 78 1.37 -21.88 -11.53
C PHE A 78 1.03 -21.66 -13.01
N VAL A 79 1.62 -20.66 -13.67
CA VAL A 79 1.47 -20.48 -15.11
C VAL A 79 2.08 -21.69 -15.84
N LYS A 80 1.29 -22.31 -16.71
CA LYS A 80 1.66 -23.55 -17.43
C LYS A 80 2.41 -23.30 -18.76
N GLU A 81 2.76 -22.04 -19.02
CA GLU A 81 3.60 -21.66 -20.16
C GLU A 81 5.09 -21.87 -19.86
#